data_AF-A0A2M8HSG3-F1
#
_entry.id   AF-A0A2M8HSG3-F1
#
_cell.length_a   1.000
_cell.length_b   1.000
_cell.length_c   1.000
_cell.angle_alpha   90.00
_cell.angle_beta   90.00
_cell.angle_gamma   90.00
#
_symmetry.space_group_name_H-M   'P 1'
#
loop_
_entity.id
_entity.type
_entity.pdbx_description
1 polymer ?
#
loop_
_entity_poly.entity_id
_entity_poly.type
_entity_poly.pdbx_seq_one_letter_code
_entity_poly.pdbx_strand_id
1 'polypeptide(L)'
;MNFINETIKKISETLQELKSFADSTQAFIDTTSTIITRTYDFLAPIFSFFPWEVLLLLAASIFLMLWINSLFPTTPKWNFTWIIVLLCSAWAYSVSVSSPVAKVPWLQIFQSAMYLLIPVHFLGITNWLIRLGIKSIKKKKQLNPKDLKEFIYNLDQLYHQSSSVAHSILAGEPRYDEFQVRINSLKEFLEKAKLQRKNSLSDSDISR
;
A
#
# COMPACT_ATOMS: atom_id res chain seq x y z
N MET A 1 65.82 -3.78 60.29
CA MET A 1 65.75 -2.81 59.17
C MET A 1 65.10 -3.41 57.91
N ASN A 2 65.43 -4.65 57.51
CA ASN A 2 64.84 -5.30 56.32
C ASN A 2 63.31 -5.49 56.35
N PHE A 3 62.74 -5.90 57.48
CA PHE A 3 61.29 -6.16 57.60
C PHE A 3 60.43 -4.90 57.38
N ILE A 4 60.90 -3.74 57.86
CA ILE A 4 60.20 -2.46 57.69
C ILE A 4 60.23 -2.04 56.21
N ASN A 5 61.38 -2.19 55.54
CA ASN A 5 61.51 -1.87 54.12
C ASN A 5 60.66 -2.79 53.23
N GLU A 6 60.58 -4.08 53.55
CA GLU A 6 59.73 -5.04 52.83
C GLU A 6 58.24 -4.73 53.00
N THR A 7 57.83 -4.31 54.20
CA THR A 7 56.44 -3.92 54.49
C THR A 7 56.07 -2.63 53.75
N ILE A 8 56.95 -1.62 53.76
CA ILE A 8 56.74 -0.37 53.01
C ILE A 8 56.64 -0.65 51.51
N LYS A 9 57.46 -1.57 50.98
CA LYS A 9 57.41 -1.98 49.57
C LYS A 9 56.07 -2.63 49.21
N LYS A 10 55.58 -3.59 50.01
CA LYS A 10 54.27 -4.24 49.79
C LYS A 10 53.10 -3.24 49.86
N ILE A 11 53.17 -2.28 50.80
CA ILE A 11 52.17 -1.21 50.89
C ILE A 11 52.20 -0.34 49.62
N SER A 12 53.39 0.00 49.11
CA SER A 12 53.51 0.77 47.87
C SER A 12 52.96 0.01 46.65
N GLU A 13 53.24 -1.29 46.54
CA GLU A 13 52.76 -2.15 45.46
C GLU A 13 51.22 -2.26 45.49
N THR A 14 50.64 -2.53 46.66
CA THR A 14 49.17 -2.60 46.83
C THR A 14 48.47 -1.28 46.57
N LEU A 15 49.07 -0.13 46.95
CA LEU A 15 48.54 1.19 46.59
C LEU A 15 48.59 1.45 45.09
N GLN A 16 49.64 0.97 44.41
CA GLN A 16 49.77 1.10 42.97
C GLN A 16 48.76 0.21 42.21
N GLU A 17 48.51 -1.00 42.70
CA GLU A 17 47.45 -1.90 42.21
C GLU A 17 46.06 -1.33 42.43
N LEU A 18 45.79 -0.75 43.61
CA LEU A 18 44.51 -0.11 43.90
C LEU A 18 44.27 1.08 42.97
N LYS A 19 45.31 1.86 42.69
CA LYS A 19 45.24 3.00 41.76
C LYS A 19 44.97 2.53 40.34
N SER A 20 45.69 1.53 39.84
CA SER A 20 45.46 1.01 38.49
C SER A 20 44.07 0.38 38.33
N PHE A 21 43.54 -0.23 39.39
CA PHE A 21 42.17 -0.72 39.43
C PHE A 21 41.14 0.43 39.39
N ALA A 22 41.35 1.49 40.17
CA ALA A 22 40.48 2.66 40.15
C ALA A 22 40.47 3.34 38.77
N ASP A 23 41.64 3.53 38.17
CA ASP A 23 41.79 4.14 36.84
C ASP A 23 41.11 3.28 35.75
N SER A 24 41.25 1.94 35.82
CA SER A 24 40.58 1.04 34.86
C SER A 24 39.06 1.00 35.04
N THR A 25 38.57 1.09 36.27
CA THR A 25 37.14 1.19 36.57
C THR A 25 36.56 2.50 36.04
N GLN A 26 37.27 3.61 36.23
CA GLN A 26 36.84 4.91 35.70
C GLN A 26 36.80 4.90 34.16
N ALA A 27 37.82 4.34 33.52
CA ALA A 27 37.84 4.19 32.06
C ALA A 27 36.69 3.31 31.55
N PHE A 28 36.32 2.26 32.28
CA PHE A 28 35.16 1.44 31.96
C PHE A 28 33.84 2.22 32.10
N ILE A 29 33.68 3.02 33.16
CA ILE A 29 32.50 3.87 33.36
C ILE A 29 32.39 4.90 32.22
N ASP A 30 33.48 5.58 31.88
CA ASP A 30 33.49 6.60 30.83
C ASP A 30 33.19 5.99 29.46
N THR A 31 33.75 4.80 29.17
CA THR A 31 33.46 4.05 27.94
C THR A 31 32.00 3.62 27.89
N THR A 32 31.46 3.08 28.99
CA THR A 32 30.07 2.64 29.08
C THR A 32 29.10 3.81 28.90
N SER A 33 29.37 4.93 29.58
CA SER A 33 28.60 6.16 29.42
C SER A 33 28.61 6.67 27.98
N THR A 34 29.78 6.66 27.33
CA THR A 34 29.91 7.04 25.92
C THR A 34 29.12 6.12 25.01
N ILE A 35 29.16 4.80 25.24
CA ILE A 35 28.38 3.82 24.47
C ILE A 35 26.88 4.09 24.65
N ILE A 36 26.41 4.21 25.89
CA ILE A 36 25.00 4.49 26.21
C ILE A 36 24.54 5.77 25.52
N THR A 37 25.33 6.84 25.59
CA THR A 37 25.00 8.12 24.98
C THR A 37 24.90 8.00 23.46
N ARG A 38 25.89 7.36 22.82
CA ARG A 38 25.85 7.12 21.36
C ARG A 38 24.69 6.22 20.93
N THR A 39 24.36 5.22 21.73
CA THR A 39 23.19 4.36 21.52
C THR A 39 21.91 5.17 21.64
N TYR A 40 21.77 6.00 22.67
CA TYR A 40 20.62 6.89 22.82
C TYR A 40 20.49 7.85 21.64
N ASP A 41 21.57 8.53 21.24
CA ASP A 41 21.55 9.47 20.11
C ASP A 41 21.19 8.78 18.77
N PHE A 42 21.59 7.52 18.59
CA PHE A 42 21.21 6.73 17.42
C PHE A 42 19.73 6.28 17.47
N LEU A 43 19.24 5.88 18.65
CA LEU A 43 17.88 5.36 18.79
C LEU A 43 16.83 6.45 18.96
N ALA A 44 17.19 7.64 19.46
CA ALA A 44 16.27 8.73 19.70
C ALA A 44 15.49 9.17 18.44
N PRO A 45 16.11 9.29 17.25
CA PRO A 45 15.37 9.55 16.00
C PRO A 45 14.41 8.42 15.62
N ILE A 46 14.80 7.16 15.87
CA ILE A 46 13.98 5.98 15.56
C ILE A 46 12.74 5.94 16.46
N PHE A 47 12.93 6.14 17.76
CA PHE A 47 11.82 6.22 18.73
C PHE A 47 10.99 7.50 18.61
N SER A 48 11.55 8.57 18.02
CA SER A 48 10.76 9.74 17.65
C SER A 48 9.83 9.48 16.47
N PHE A 49 10.21 8.56 15.57
CA PHE A 49 9.39 8.22 14.40
C PHE A 49 8.34 7.15 14.71
N PHE A 50 8.70 6.17 15.55
CA PHE A 50 7.79 5.11 15.98
C PHE A 50 7.31 5.35 17.40
N PRO A 51 6.01 5.65 17.62
CA PRO A 51 5.44 5.75 18.96
C PRO A 51 5.77 4.49 19.77
N TRP A 52 6.09 4.64 21.05
CA TRP A 52 6.44 3.50 21.90
C TRP A 52 5.27 2.49 21.98
N GLU A 53 4.03 2.97 21.83
CA GLU A 53 2.81 2.16 21.76
C GLU A 53 2.84 1.19 20.57
N VAL A 54 3.39 1.62 19.42
CA VAL A 54 3.54 0.77 18.22
C VAL A 54 4.51 -0.35 18.49
N LEU A 55 5.61 -0.07 19.19
CA LEU A 55 6.61 -1.08 19.54
C LEU A 55 6.05 -2.11 20.52
N LEU A 56 5.29 -1.66 21.52
CA LEU A 56 4.67 -2.57 22.49
C LEU A 56 3.61 -3.44 21.82
N LEU A 57 2.79 -2.84 20.94
CA LEU A 57 1.79 -3.56 20.14
C LEU A 57 2.46 -4.58 19.20
N LEU A 58 3.60 -4.21 18.58
CA LEU A 58 4.39 -5.10 17.73
C LEU A 58 4.95 -6.28 18.52
N ALA A 59 5.56 -6.03 19.67
CA ALA A 59 6.13 -7.08 20.51
C ALA A 59 5.04 -8.07 20.98
N ALA A 60 3.90 -7.56 21.46
CA ALA A 60 2.77 -8.38 21.86
C ALA A 60 2.19 -9.17 20.67
N SER A 61 2.13 -8.55 19.48
CA SER A 61 1.66 -9.20 18.26
C SER A 61 2.57 -10.36 17.85
N ILE A 62 3.90 -10.17 17.86
CA ILE A 62 4.87 -11.23 17.56
C ILE A 62 4.69 -12.42 18.52
N PHE A 63 4.56 -12.15 19.81
CA PHE A 63 4.36 -13.22 20.81
C PHE A 63 3.09 -14.02 20.55
N LEU A 64 1.95 -13.34 20.36
CA LEU A 64 0.68 -14.00 20.01
C LEU A 64 0.74 -14.72 18.67
N MET A 65 1.47 -14.16 17.71
CA MET A 65 1.62 -14.74 16.38
C MET A 65 2.40 -16.04 16.42
N LEU A 66 3.46 -16.13 17.22
CA LEU A 66 4.18 -17.38 17.45
C LEU A 66 3.25 -18.45 18.02
N TRP A 67 2.38 -18.06 18.96
CA TRP A 67 1.45 -18.98 19.61
C TRP A 67 0.34 -19.46 18.66
N ILE A 68 -0.29 -18.53 17.93
CA ILE A 68 -1.38 -18.84 16.99
C ILE A 68 -0.87 -19.58 15.75
N ASN A 69 0.30 -19.22 15.21
CA ASN A 69 0.88 -19.91 14.06
C ASN A 69 1.30 -21.35 14.40
N SER A 70 1.58 -21.65 15.68
CA SER A 70 1.76 -23.03 16.14
C SER A 70 0.49 -23.87 16.02
N LEU A 71 -0.69 -23.26 16.07
CA LEU A 71 -1.99 -23.94 15.97
C LEU A 71 -2.53 -23.94 14.52
N PHE A 72 -2.31 -22.85 13.79
CA PHE A 72 -2.83 -22.65 12.43
C PHE A 72 -1.75 -22.12 11.48
N PRO A 73 -0.88 -22.99 10.93
CA PRO A 73 0.27 -22.60 10.13
C PRO A 73 -0.08 -22.08 8.73
N THR A 74 -1.30 -22.33 8.24
CA THR A 74 -1.68 -22.12 6.83
C THR A 74 -2.02 -20.67 6.47
N THR A 75 -2.19 -19.76 7.44
CA THR A 75 -2.66 -18.37 7.18
C THR A 75 -1.92 -17.27 7.97
N PRO A 76 -0.58 -17.18 7.93
CA PRO A 76 0.18 -16.27 8.80
C PRO A 76 -0.16 -14.78 8.61
N LYS A 77 -0.46 -14.34 7.38
CA LYS A 77 -0.83 -12.93 7.11
C LYS A 77 -2.20 -12.55 7.69
N TRP A 78 -3.18 -13.46 7.60
CA TRP A 78 -4.51 -13.24 8.18
C TRP A 78 -4.47 -13.31 9.70
N ASN A 79 -3.68 -14.23 10.25
CA ASN A 79 -3.48 -14.34 11.70
C ASN A 79 -2.94 -13.03 12.27
N PHE A 80 -1.98 -12.39 11.60
CA PHE A 80 -1.42 -11.10 12.04
C PHE A 80 -2.47 -9.98 12.15
N THR A 81 -3.34 -9.82 11.15
CA THR A 81 -4.43 -8.83 11.18
C THR A 81 -5.38 -9.07 12.35
N TRP A 82 -5.80 -10.31 12.56
CA TRP A 82 -6.67 -10.67 13.68
C TRP A 82 -6.01 -10.43 15.03
N ILE A 83 -4.72 -10.75 15.16
CA ILE A 83 -3.94 -10.50 16.37
C ILE A 83 -3.89 -9.01 16.69
N ILE A 84 -3.64 -8.15 15.70
CA ILE A 84 -3.63 -6.70 15.93
C ILE A 84 -5.01 -6.21 16.36
N VAL A 85 -6.08 -6.66 15.71
CA VAL A 85 -7.46 -6.28 16.07
C VAL A 85 -7.80 -6.71 17.50
N LEU A 86 -7.41 -7.94 17.88
CA LEU A 86 -7.60 -8.46 19.24
C LEU A 86 -6.80 -7.65 20.26
N LEU A 87 -5.54 -7.35 19.98
CA LEU A 87 -4.69 -6.53 20.86
C LEU A 87 -5.20 -5.10 21.01
N CYS A 88 -5.69 -4.48 19.94
CA CYS A 88 -6.30 -3.15 19.99
C CYS A 88 -7.58 -3.15 20.84
N SER A 89 -8.38 -4.22 20.73
CA SER A 89 -9.59 -4.40 21.53
C SER A 89 -9.24 -4.60 23.01
N ALA A 90 -8.22 -5.43 23.29
CA ALA A 90 -7.72 -5.65 24.64
C ALA A 90 -7.11 -4.38 25.25
N TRP A 91 -6.40 -3.58 24.46
CA TRP A 91 -5.87 -2.28 24.88
C TRP A 91 -7.00 -1.30 25.21
N ALA A 92 -7.99 -1.15 24.33
CA ALA A 92 -9.16 -0.30 24.58
C ALA A 92 -9.92 -0.74 25.85
N TYR A 93 -10.13 -2.05 26.01
CA TYR A 93 -10.75 -2.63 27.19
C TYR A 93 -9.94 -2.32 28.46
N SER A 94 -8.63 -2.52 28.43
CA SER A 94 -7.75 -2.30 29.58
C SER A 94 -7.78 -0.84 30.05
N VAL A 95 -7.81 0.12 29.11
CA VAL A 95 -7.96 1.54 29.43
C VAL A 95 -9.35 1.83 30.02
N SER A 96 -10.40 1.25 29.46
CA SER A 96 -11.77 1.45 29.95
C SER A 96 -11.98 0.93 31.38
N VAL A 97 -11.33 -0.18 31.74
CA VAL A 97 -11.41 -0.79 33.07
C VAL A 97 -10.53 -0.04 34.08
N SER A 98 -9.31 0.33 33.68
CA SER A 98 -8.35 0.96 34.60
C SER A 98 -8.67 2.42 34.89
N SER A 99 -9.33 3.10 33.95
CA SER A 99 -9.66 4.52 34.07
C SER A 99 -11.09 4.80 33.59
N PRO A 100 -12.11 4.52 34.42
CA PRO A 100 -13.53 4.67 34.04
C PRO A 100 -13.93 6.10 33.60
N VAL A 101 -13.16 7.11 34.03
CA VAL A 101 -13.38 8.53 33.72
C VAL A 101 -12.54 8.99 32.52
N ALA A 102 -11.50 8.23 32.15
CA ALA A 102 -10.64 8.59 31.01
C ALA A 102 -11.30 8.18 29.69
N LYS A 103 -11.28 9.09 28.71
CA LYS A 103 -11.72 8.77 27.36
C LYS A 103 -10.75 7.78 26.73
N VAL A 104 -11.27 6.66 26.22
CA VAL A 104 -10.47 5.68 25.48
C VAL A 104 -9.79 6.38 24.29
N PRO A 105 -8.45 6.27 24.14
CA PRO A 105 -7.71 6.98 23.09
C PRO A 105 -7.82 6.28 21.73
N TRP A 106 -9.03 6.20 21.19
CA TRP A 106 -9.33 5.48 19.93
C TRP A 106 -8.44 5.90 18.77
N LEU A 107 -8.12 7.19 18.65
CA LEU A 107 -7.25 7.70 17.59
C LEU A 107 -5.83 7.13 17.68
N GLN A 108 -5.26 7.07 18.89
CA GLN A 108 -3.92 6.52 19.11
C GLN A 108 -3.90 5.02 18.83
N ILE A 109 -4.92 4.28 19.29
CA ILE A 109 -5.06 2.85 19.03
C ILE A 109 -5.15 2.58 17.52
N PHE A 110 -5.98 3.35 16.82
CA PHE A 110 -6.16 3.24 15.38
C PHE A 110 -4.89 3.58 14.61
N GLN A 111 -4.21 4.67 14.95
CA GLN A 111 -2.94 5.06 14.33
C GLN A 111 -1.89 3.96 14.53
N SER A 112 -1.74 3.44 15.74
CA SER A 112 -0.78 2.37 16.03
C SER A 112 -1.08 1.09 15.24
N ALA A 113 -2.35 0.72 15.10
CA ALA A 113 -2.76 -0.39 14.24
C ALA A 113 -2.40 -0.14 12.77
N MET A 114 -2.69 1.05 12.24
CA MET A 114 -2.37 1.41 10.86
C MET A 114 -0.87 1.40 10.58
N TYR A 115 -0.04 1.88 11.51
CA TYR A 115 1.43 1.82 11.40
C TYR A 115 1.94 0.39 11.19
N LEU A 116 1.27 -0.62 11.77
CA LEU A 116 1.63 -2.03 11.61
C LEU A 116 0.99 -2.69 10.39
N LEU A 117 -0.30 -2.40 10.12
CA LEU A 117 -1.04 -3.04 9.04
C LEU A 117 -0.65 -2.51 7.65
N ILE A 118 -0.35 -1.21 7.52
CA ILE A 118 -0.08 -0.57 6.24
C ILE A 118 1.13 -1.21 5.55
N PRO A 119 2.31 -1.35 6.17
CA PRO A 119 3.47 -1.96 5.50
C PRO A 119 3.21 -3.40 5.07
N VAL A 120 2.49 -4.16 5.91
CA VAL A 120 2.18 -5.57 5.65
C VAL A 120 1.20 -5.75 4.47
N HIS A 121 0.24 -4.84 4.33
CA HIS A 121 -0.79 -4.90 3.29
C HIS A 121 -0.53 -3.98 2.10
N PHE A 122 0.57 -3.22 2.11
CA PHE A 122 0.88 -2.18 1.13
C PHE A 122 0.80 -2.70 -0.31
N LEU A 123 1.44 -3.83 -0.58
CA LEU A 123 1.43 -4.47 -1.90
C LEU A 123 0.04 -4.97 -2.33
N GLY A 124 -0.79 -5.38 -1.36
CA GLY A 124 -2.18 -5.79 -1.64
C GLY A 124 -3.05 -4.60 -2.00
N ILE A 125 -2.93 -3.51 -1.23
CA ILE A 125 -3.69 -2.28 -1.40
C ILE A 125 -3.32 -1.60 -2.73
N THR A 126 -2.03 -1.50 -3.06
CA THR A 126 -1.57 -0.90 -4.33
C THR A 126 -2.07 -1.70 -5.53
N ASN A 127 -1.96 -3.03 -5.50
CA ASN A 127 -2.51 -3.87 -6.56
C ASN A 127 -4.02 -3.72 -6.73
N TRP A 128 -4.75 -3.59 -5.63
CA TRP A 128 -6.20 -3.35 -5.66
C TRP A 128 -6.53 -1.99 -6.28
N LEU A 129 -5.84 -0.92 -5.86
CA LEU A 129 -5.98 0.42 -6.45
C LEU A 129 -5.66 0.44 -7.94
N ILE A 130 -4.58 -0.22 -8.37
CA ILE A 130 -4.21 -0.33 -9.79
C ILE A 130 -5.32 -1.03 -10.58
N ARG A 131 -5.86 -2.14 -10.06
CA ARG A 131 -6.96 -2.87 -10.71
C ARG A 131 -8.22 -2.01 -10.82
N LEU A 132 -8.55 -1.23 -9.79
CA LEU A 132 -9.66 -0.29 -9.83
C LEU A 132 -9.43 0.82 -10.87
N GLY A 133 -8.23 1.40 -10.91
CA GLY A 133 -7.86 2.41 -11.90
C GLY A 133 -7.99 1.88 -13.33
N ILE A 134 -7.44 0.69 -13.60
CA ILE A 134 -7.58 0.01 -14.91
C ILE A 134 -9.06 -0.24 -15.24
N LYS A 135 -9.87 -0.69 -14.28
CA LYS A 135 -11.30 -0.94 -14.49
C LYS A 135 -12.06 0.34 -14.83
N SER A 136 -11.75 1.44 -14.15
CA SER A 136 -12.34 2.76 -14.41
C SER A 136 -11.95 3.29 -15.78
N ILE A 137 -10.68 3.15 -16.18
CA ILE A 137 -10.21 3.53 -17.52
C ILE A 137 -10.90 2.68 -18.59
N LYS A 138 -11.02 1.36 -18.38
CA LYS A 138 -11.72 0.47 -19.33
C LYS A 138 -13.19 0.82 -19.47
N LYS A 139 -13.88 1.19 -18.39
CA LYS A 139 -15.28 1.67 -18.44
C LYS A 139 -15.43 2.94 -19.26
N LYS A 140 -14.48 3.87 -19.19
CA LYS A 140 -14.49 5.09 -20.02
C LYS A 140 -14.23 4.82 -21.50
N LYS A 141 -13.52 3.74 -21.84
CA LYS A 141 -13.17 3.36 -23.22
C LYS A 141 -14.20 2.44 -23.90
N GLN A 142 -15.23 1.98 -23.20
CA GLN A 142 -16.28 1.16 -23.79
C GLN A 142 -17.32 2.07 -24.45
N LEU A 143 -17.57 1.84 -25.74
CA LEU A 143 -18.72 2.42 -26.45
C LEU A 143 -19.99 2.09 -25.65
N ASN A 144 -20.83 3.11 -25.43
CA ASN A 144 -22.09 2.91 -24.74
C ASN A 144 -22.91 1.87 -25.53
N PRO A 145 -23.43 0.81 -24.89
CA PRO A 145 -24.16 -0.24 -25.60
C PRO A 145 -25.38 0.27 -26.37
N LYS A 146 -25.92 1.44 -26.03
CA LYS A 146 -26.98 2.11 -26.79
C LYS A 146 -26.47 2.63 -28.13
N ASP A 147 -25.36 3.38 -28.12
CA ASP A 147 -24.75 3.96 -29.31
C ASP A 147 -24.28 2.87 -30.29
N LEU A 148 -23.77 1.74 -29.78
CA LEU A 148 -23.40 0.60 -30.61
C LEU A 148 -24.61 -0.04 -31.30
N LYS A 149 -25.73 -0.19 -30.57
CA LYS A 149 -26.97 -0.74 -31.15
C LYS A 149 -27.53 0.18 -32.23
N GLU A 150 -27.53 1.48 -31.98
CA GLU A 150 -28.01 2.48 -32.92
C GLU A 150 -27.12 2.53 -34.17
N PHE A 151 -25.79 2.45 -33.99
CA PHE A 151 -24.85 2.33 -35.11
C PHE A 151 -25.10 1.09 -35.98
N ILE A 152 -25.28 -0.08 -35.36
CA ILE A 152 -25.55 -1.34 -36.08
C ILE A 152 -26.89 -1.26 -36.80
N TYR A 153 -27.93 -0.74 -36.15
CA TYR A 153 -29.27 -0.59 -36.75
C TYR A 153 -29.24 0.31 -37.99
N ASN A 154 -28.59 1.48 -37.88
CA ASN A 154 -28.47 2.42 -38.99
C ASN A 154 -27.63 1.86 -40.15
N LEU A 155 -26.57 1.10 -39.84
CA LEU A 155 -25.75 0.44 -40.84
C LEU A 155 -26.54 -0.63 -41.60
N ASP A 156 -27.30 -1.46 -40.88
CA ASP A 156 -28.15 -2.51 -41.45
C ASP A 156 -29.22 -1.90 -42.36
N GLN A 157 -29.88 -0.83 -41.92
CA GLN A 157 -30.90 -0.13 -42.70
C GLN A 157 -30.33 0.44 -44.01
N LEU A 158 -29.18 1.13 -43.95
CA LEU A 158 -28.52 1.69 -45.15
C LEU A 158 -28.04 0.59 -46.11
N TYR A 159 -27.54 -0.52 -45.57
CA TYR A 159 -27.14 -1.68 -46.36
C TYR A 159 -28.35 -2.31 -47.06
N HIS A 160 -29.44 -2.59 -46.34
CA HIS A 160 -30.64 -3.18 -46.93
C HIS A 160 -31.27 -2.28 -47.99
N GLN A 161 -31.29 -0.98 -47.75
CA GLN A 161 -31.77 0.00 -48.71
C GLN A 161 -30.92 0.04 -49.99
N SER A 162 -29.59 0.00 -49.89
CA SER A 162 -28.72 -0.03 -51.07
C SER A 162 -28.80 -1.36 -51.82
N SER A 163 -28.91 -2.47 -51.10
CA SER A 163 -29.12 -3.81 -51.68
C SER A 163 -30.47 -3.93 -52.40
N SER A 164 -31.55 -3.38 -51.83
CA SER A 164 -32.87 -3.34 -52.48
C SER A 164 -32.81 -2.64 -53.85
N VAL A 165 -32.12 -1.50 -53.95
CA VAL A 165 -31.98 -0.78 -55.22
C VAL A 165 -31.05 -1.54 -56.19
N ALA A 166 -30.01 -2.20 -55.70
CA ALA A 166 -29.17 -3.06 -56.53
C ALA A 166 -29.98 -4.21 -57.15
N HIS A 167 -30.88 -4.83 -56.38
CA HIS A 167 -31.74 -5.89 -56.87
C HIS A 167 -32.74 -5.39 -57.92
N SER A 168 -33.32 -4.19 -57.77
CA SER A 168 -34.19 -3.63 -58.81
C SER A 168 -33.44 -3.31 -60.11
N ILE A 169 -32.18 -2.90 -60.01
CA ILE A 169 -31.32 -2.68 -61.19
C ILE A 169 -31.05 -4.01 -61.91
N LEU A 170 -30.74 -5.07 -61.16
CA LEU A 170 -30.55 -6.41 -61.73
C LEU A 170 -31.83 -6.97 -62.38
N ALA A 171 -33.01 -6.54 -61.90
CA ALA A 171 -34.31 -6.88 -62.48
C ALA A 171 -34.67 -6.04 -63.72
N GLY A 172 -33.81 -5.11 -64.15
CA GLY A 172 -33.99 -4.31 -65.37
C GLY A 172 -34.58 -2.91 -65.15
N GLU A 173 -34.76 -2.45 -63.91
CA GLU A 173 -35.18 -1.07 -63.63
C GLU A 173 -33.99 -0.09 -63.72
N PRO A 174 -34.08 1.02 -64.49
CA PRO A 174 -33.00 1.98 -64.64
C PRO A 174 -32.91 2.94 -63.43
N ARG A 175 -32.52 2.43 -62.27
CA ARG A 175 -32.41 3.18 -60.99
C ARG A 175 -30.97 3.46 -60.54
N TYR A 176 -30.04 3.55 -61.49
CA TYR A 176 -28.61 3.73 -61.23
C TYR A 176 -28.29 5.00 -60.41
N ASP A 177 -28.99 6.10 -60.65
CA ASP A 177 -28.79 7.36 -59.92
C ASP A 177 -29.15 7.20 -58.43
N GLU A 178 -30.26 6.52 -58.14
CA GLU A 178 -30.69 6.25 -56.77
C GLU A 178 -29.73 5.30 -56.04
N PHE A 179 -29.17 4.32 -56.76
CA PHE A 179 -28.16 3.43 -56.21
C PHE A 179 -26.89 4.17 -55.82
N GLN A 180 -26.42 5.09 -56.67
CA GLN A 180 -25.24 5.92 -56.37
C GLN A 180 -25.46 6.82 -55.14
N VAL A 181 -26.62 7.44 -55.01
CA VAL A 181 -26.97 8.25 -53.84
C VAL A 181 -26.91 7.40 -52.56
N ARG A 182 -27.49 6.19 -52.58
CA ARG A 182 -27.50 5.30 -51.42
C ARG A 182 -26.10 4.78 -51.05
N ILE A 183 -25.28 4.40 -52.03
CA ILE A 183 -23.89 3.98 -51.80
C ILE A 183 -23.05 5.13 -51.23
N ASN A 184 -23.24 6.36 -51.72
CA ASN A 184 -22.55 7.53 -51.18
C ASN A 184 -22.97 7.83 -49.74
N SER A 185 -24.26 7.69 -49.41
CA SER A 185 -24.75 7.86 -48.03
C SER A 185 -24.15 6.83 -47.06
N LEU A 186 -23.98 5.57 -47.49
CA LEU A 186 -23.33 4.52 -46.71
C LEU A 186 -21.84 4.83 -46.48
N LYS A 187 -21.14 5.30 -47.52
CA LYS A 187 -19.73 5.73 -47.41
C LYS A 187 -19.57 6.89 -46.44
N GLU A 188 -20.44 7.89 -46.53
CA GLU A 188 -20.40 9.05 -45.64
C GLU A 188 -20.65 8.66 -44.18
N PHE A 189 -21.61 7.76 -43.93
CA PHE A 189 -21.88 7.23 -42.60
C PHE A 189 -20.65 6.49 -42.01
N LEU A 190 -19.99 5.65 -42.81
CA LEU A 190 -18.78 4.92 -42.40
C LEU A 190 -17.59 5.86 -42.13
N GLU A 191 -17.38 6.87 -42.96
CA GLU A 191 -16.32 7.86 -42.74
C GLU A 191 -16.57 8.70 -41.48
N LYS A 192 -17.81 9.15 -41.23
CA LYS A 192 -18.17 9.84 -39.98
C LYS A 192 -17.89 8.98 -38.74
N ALA A 193 -18.25 7.70 -38.79
CA ALA A 193 -17.99 6.77 -37.68
C ALA A 193 -16.48 6.53 -37.43
N LYS A 194 -15.70 6.43 -38.51
CA LYS A 194 -14.23 6.32 -38.44
C LYS A 194 -13.59 7.57 -37.82
N LEU A 195 -14.10 8.75 -38.15
CA LEU A 195 -13.63 10.03 -37.64
C LEU A 195 -13.98 10.22 -36.15
N GLN A 196 -15.20 9.86 -35.74
CA GLN A 196 -15.60 9.85 -34.33
C GLN A 196 -14.71 8.92 -33.49
N ARG A 197 -14.39 7.73 -33.99
CA ARG A 197 -13.46 6.81 -33.32
C ARG A 197 -12.07 7.42 -33.15
N LYS A 198 -11.53 8.05 -34.21
CA LYS A 198 -10.21 8.71 -34.17
C LYS A 198 -10.17 9.85 -33.14
N ASN A 199 -11.22 10.66 -33.06
CA ASN A 199 -11.32 11.76 -32.10
C ASN A 199 -11.46 11.25 -30.65
N SER A 200 -12.30 10.22 -30.43
CA SER A 200 -12.44 9.58 -29.11
C SER A 200 -11.16 8.94 -28.56
N LEU A 201 -10.25 8.54 -29.47
CA LEU A 201 -8.92 8.04 -29.11
C LEU A 201 -7.95 9.18 -28.76
N SER A 202 -8.01 10.29 -29.50
CA SER A 202 -7.16 11.49 -29.30
C SER A 202 -7.43 12.21 -27.97
N ASP A 203 -8.70 12.40 -27.60
CA ASP A 203 -9.05 13.05 -26.31
C ASP A 203 -8.62 12.21 -25.10
N SER A 204 -8.43 10.90 -25.29
CA SER A 204 -7.94 9.99 -24.25
C SER A 204 -6.44 10.07 -24.00
N ASP A 205 -5.67 10.60 -24.95
CA ASP A 205 -4.22 10.79 -24.82
C ASP A 205 -3.84 12.19 -24.28
N ILE A 206 -4.72 13.19 -24.41
CA ILE A 206 -4.52 14.55 -23.85
C ILE A 206 -4.83 14.59 -22.34
N SER A 207 -5.54 13.59 -21.81
CA SER A 207 -5.94 13.49 -20.39
C SER A 207 -4.98 12.65 -19.53
N ARG A 208 -3.79 12.30 -20.05
CA ARG A 208 -2.72 11.57 -19.35
C ARG A 208 -1.63 12.53 -18.88
#